data_AF-A0A0F9CCC0-F1
#
_entry.id   AF-A0A0F9CCC0-F1
#
_cell.length_a   1.000
_cell.length_b   1.000
_cell.length_c   1.000
_cell.angle_alpha   90.00
_cell.angle_beta   90.00
_cell.angle_gamma   90.00
#
_symmetry.space_group_name_H-M   'P 1'
#
loop_
_entity.id
_entity.type
_entity.pdbx_description
1 polymer ?
#
loop_
_entity_poly.entity_id
_entity_poly.type
_entity_poly.pdbx_seq_one_letter_code
_entity_poly.pdbx_strand_id
1 'polypeptide(L)'
;MHELAHVSKHLSASDRLIIDDLDLRGKKFEEEDKIEKEADEMTRYGLIPKKVWDRKPISDKATTKEVYALAVKLKIDPAIIAGRIRFEQNNYRLLVKHVGNKQIRKHFADSFAAETL
;
A
#
# COMPACT_ATOMS: atom_id res chain seq x y z
N MET A 1 6.73 3.26 -1.67
CA MET A 1 7.54 3.88 -0.59
C MET A 1 7.97 2.84 0.42
N HIS A 2 7.07 1.98 0.89
CA HIS A 2 7.37 0.85 1.79
C HIS A 2 8.66 0.09 1.39
N GLU A 3 8.76 -0.43 0.16
CA GLU A 3 10.00 -1.08 -0.31
C GLU A 3 11.26 -0.22 -0.25
N LEU A 4 11.15 1.09 -0.49
CA LEU A 4 12.30 1.99 -0.38
C LEU A 4 12.73 2.17 1.09
N ALA A 5 11.79 2.09 2.03
CA ALA A 5 12.12 2.08 3.45
C ALA A 5 12.81 0.78 3.86
N HIS A 6 12.40 -0.38 3.31
CA HIS A 6 13.16 -1.61 3.51
C HIS A 6 14.59 -1.49 3.01
N VAL A 7 14.79 -0.98 1.79
CA VAL A 7 16.14 -0.74 1.25
C VAL A 7 16.92 0.23 2.14
N SER A 8 16.29 1.29 2.63
CA SER A 8 16.97 2.31 3.43
C SER A 8 17.30 1.87 4.86
N LYS A 9 16.49 1.02 5.48
CA LYS A 9 16.63 0.66 6.91
C LYS A 9 17.17 -0.74 7.13
N HIS A 10 16.82 -1.69 6.26
CA HIS A 10 16.95 -3.11 6.54
C HIS A 10 17.92 -3.82 5.58
N LEU A 11 18.26 -3.22 4.43
CA LEU A 11 19.28 -3.75 3.55
C LEU A 11 20.68 -3.38 4.04
N SER A 12 21.52 -4.37 4.31
CA SER A 12 22.89 -4.17 4.80
C SER A 12 23.86 -5.22 4.23
N ALA A 13 25.14 -5.11 4.57
CA ALA A 13 26.14 -6.09 4.15
C ALA A 13 25.91 -7.47 4.81
N SER A 14 25.37 -7.48 6.04
CA SER A 14 24.96 -8.68 6.77
C SER A 14 23.59 -9.19 6.32
N ASP A 15 22.67 -8.30 5.97
CA ASP A 15 21.28 -8.61 5.65
C ASP A 15 20.98 -8.19 4.21
N ARG A 16 21.25 -9.12 3.28
CA ARG A 16 21.19 -8.87 1.83
C ARG A 16 19.85 -9.19 1.19
N LEU A 17 18.90 -9.70 1.97
CA LEU A 17 17.61 -10.16 1.49
C LEU A 17 16.50 -9.57 2.34
N ILE A 18 15.48 -9.02 1.68
CA ILE A 18 14.22 -8.60 2.29
C ILE A 18 13.14 -9.47 1.67
N ILE A 19 12.40 -10.19 2.51
CA ILE A 19 11.27 -11.02 2.08
C ILE A 19 10.02 -10.37 2.66
N ASP A 20 9.11 -9.96 1.77
CA ASP A 20 7.80 -9.45 2.16
C ASP A 20 6.83 -10.63 2.30
N ASP A 21 6.26 -10.81 3.49
CA ASP A 21 5.24 -11.83 3.75
C ASP A 21 3.86 -11.30 3.35
N LEU A 22 3.46 -11.66 2.13
CA LEU A 22 2.16 -11.31 1.55
C LEU A 22 1.01 -12.15 2.11
N ASP A 23 1.27 -13.14 2.97
CA ASP A 23 0.22 -14.00 3.51
C ASP A 23 -0.46 -13.35 4.73
N LEU A 24 -1.66 -12.83 4.51
CA LEU A 24 -2.50 -12.24 5.56
C LEU A 24 -2.96 -13.26 6.63
N ARG A 25 -2.70 -14.56 6.45
CA ARG A 25 -3.13 -15.63 7.37
C ARG A 25 -1.97 -16.36 8.06
N GLY A 26 -0.72 -16.02 7.72
CA GLY A 26 0.48 -16.60 8.30
C GLY A 26 0.75 -16.11 9.73
N LYS A 27 1.49 -16.91 10.51
CA LYS A 27 2.16 -16.43 11.73
C LYS A 27 3.37 -15.61 11.27
N LYS A 28 3.32 -14.28 11.40
CA LYS A 28 4.52 -13.45 11.26
C LYS A 28 5.48 -13.75 12.41
N PHE A 29 6.77 -13.87 12.12
CA PHE A 29 7.78 -13.90 13.17
C PHE A 29 7.89 -12.50 13.81
N GLU A 30 8.28 -12.42 15.09
CA GLU A 30 8.35 -11.13 15.81
C GLU A 30 9.31 -10.13 15.13
N GLU A 31 10.41 -10.62 14.56
CA GLU A 31 11.39 -9.80 13.84
C GLU A 31 10.84 -9.27 12.52
N GLU A 32 10.13 -10.09 11.75
CA GLU A 32 9.45 -9.67 10.52
C GLU A 32 8.38 -8.61 10.84
N ASP A 33 7.55 -8.83 11.85
CA ASP A 33 6.53 -7.87 12.27
C ASP A 33 7.14 -6.51 12.68
N LYS A 34 8.35 -6.51 13.27
CA LYS A 34 9.07 -5.28 13.58
C LYS A 34 9.59 -4.57 12.33
N ILE A 35 10.25 -5.28 11.42
CA ILE A 35 10.77 -4.73 10.15
C ILE A 35 9.63 -4.11 9.33
N GLU A 36 8.52 -4.83 9.19
CA GLU A 36 7.32 -4.37 8.48
C GLU A 36 6.76 -3.08 9.08
N LYS A 37 6.61 -3.03 10.42
CA LYS A 37 6.15 -1.83 11.13
C LYS A 37 7.09 -0.65 10.92
N GLU A 38 8.40 -0.87 10.97
CA GLU A 38 9.37 0.20 10.79
C GLU A 38 9.35 0.79 9.37
N ALA A 39 9.14 -0.04 8.35
CA ALA A 39 9.01 0.40 6.97
C ALA A 39 7.70 1.16 6.73
N ASP A 40 6.59 0.67 7.29
CA ASP A 40 5.30 1.35 7.28
C ASP A 40 5.38 2.71 7.98
N GLU A 41 5.95 2.78 9.18
CA GLU A 41 6.10 4.02 9.94
C GLU A 41 6.92 5.07 9.18
N MET A 42 8.03 4.67 8.57
CA MET A 42 8.88 5.58 7.79
C MET A 42 8.13 6.20 6.61
N THR A 43 7.16 5.47 6.03
CA THR A 43 6.56 5.85 4.75
C THR A 43 5.11 6.31 4.87
N ARG A 44 4.50 6.14 6.05
CA ARG A 44 3.08 6.40 6.37
C ARG A 44 2.56 7.75 5.86
N TYR A 45 3.41 8.77 5.91
CA TYR A 45 3.03 10.15 5.54
C TYR A 45 3.71 10.65 4.27
N GLY A 46 4.41 9.79 3.53
CA GLY A 46 5.16 10.17 2.32
C GLY A 46 4.25 10.71 1.21
N LEU A 47 3.20 9.96 0.86
CA LEU A 47 2.26 10.33 -0.22
C LEU A 47 1.03 11.08 0.28
N ILE A 48 0.62 10.84 1.53
CA ILE A 48 -0.53 11.50 2.16
C ILE A 48 -0.03 12.18 3.44
N PRO A 49 0.31 13.48 3.37
CA PRO A 49 0.89 14.19 4.50
C PRO A 49 0.00 14.16 5.74
N LYS A 50 0.61 13.96 6.91
CA LYS A 50 -0.11 13.91 8.20
C LYS A 50 -1.05 15.09 8.41
N LYS A 51 -0.56 16.31 8.18
CA LYS A 51 -1.34 17.57 8.28
C LYS A 51 -2.59 17.62 7.40
N VAL A 52 -2.60 16.88 6.29
CA VAL A 52 -3.76 16.78 5.39
C VAL A 52 -4.71 15.73 5.91
N TRP A 53 -4.20 14.57 6.32
CA TRP A 53 -5.01 13.46 6.81
C TRP A 53 -5.70 13.76 8.15
N ASP A 54 -5.00 14.43 9.08
CA ASP A 54 -5.54 14.77 10.41
C ASP A 54 -6.74 15.74 10.33
N ARG A 55 -6.92 16.43 9.20
CA ARG A 55 -8.11 17.27 8.94
C ARG A 55 -9.34 16.46 8.56
N LYS A 56 -9.26 15.13 8.58
CA LYS A 56 -10.32 14.19 8.17
C LYS A 56 -10.91 14.56 6.80
N PRO A 57 -10.10 14.53 5.72
CA PRO A 57 -10.55 14.94 4.39
C PRO A 57 -11.57 14.00 3.76
N ILE A 58 -11.80 12.84 4.37
CA ILE A 58 -12.74 11.80 3.95
C ILE A 58 -13.70 11.56 5.11
N SER A 59 -15.00 11.48 4.82
CA SER A 59 -16.01 11.09 5.82
C SER A 59 -15.85 9.64 6.29
N ASP A 60 -16.43 9.30 7.44
CA ASP A 60 -16.39 7.93 7.98
C ASP A 60 -16.94 6.90 6.98
N LYS A 61 -17.99 7.31 6.24
CA LYS A 61 -18.50 6.56 5.08
C LYS A 61 -17.88 7.09 3.80
N ALA A 62 -16.61 6.75 3.60
CA ALA A 62 -15.81 7.19 2.46
C ALA A 62 -16.56 7.04 1.12
N THR A 63 -16.76 8.17 0.44
CA THR A 63 -17.36 8.21 -0.89
C THR A 63 -16.28 8.27 -1.97
N THR A 64 -16.60 7.74 -3.16
CA THR A 64 -15.72 7.87 -4.33
C THR A 64 -15.39 9.33 -4.63
N LYS A 65 -16.35 10.25 -4.50
CA LYS A 65 -16.14 11.67 -4.78
C LYS A 65 -15.05 12.27 -3.88
N GLU A 66 -15.08 11.97 -2.59
CA GLU A 66 -14.07 12.46 -1.64
C GLU A 66 -12.68 11.90 -1.93
N VAL A 67 -12.59 10.60 -2.24
CA VAL A 67 -11.33 9.93 -2.61
C VAL A 67 -10.70 10.60 -3.82
N TYR A 68 -11.47 10.82 -4.90
CA TYR A 68 -10.96 11.47 -6.11
C TYR A 68 -10.61 12.94 -5.89
N ALA A 69 -11.42 13.68 -5.13
CA ALA A 69 -11.13 15.08 -4.82
C ALA A 69 -9.80 15.23 -4.06
N LEU A 70 -9.54 14.35 -3.10
CA LEU A 70 -8.28 14.33 -2.37
C LEU A 70 -7.10 13.88 -3.25
N ALA A 71 -7.32 12.88 -4.12
CA ALA A 71 -6.31 12.39 -5.06
C ALA A 71 -5.82 13.51 -5.99
N VAL A 72 -6.76 14.26 -6.58
CA VAL A 72 -6.47 15.42 -7.43
C VAL A 72 -5.70 16.49 -6.65
N LYS A 73 -6.13 16.81 -5.43
CA LYS A 73 -5.47 17.80 -4.57
C LYS A 73 -4.03 17.42 -4.25
N LEU A 74 -3.76 16.15 -3.99
CA LEU A 74 -2.44 15.64 -3.63
C LEU A 74 -1.59 15.25 -4.86
N LYS A 75 -2.18 15.24 -6.07
CA LYS A 75 -1.56 14.79 -7.32
C LYS A 75 -1.04 13.34 -7.23
N ILE A 76 -1.85 12.46 -6.64
CA ILE A 76 -1.56 11.03 -6.52
C ILE A 76 -2.74 10.22 -7.08
N ASP A 77 -2.51 8.94 -7.38
CA ASP A 77 -3.57 8.04 -7.84
C ASP A 77 -4.60 7.76 -6.72
N PRO A 78 -5.93 7.76 -7.02
CA PRO A 78 -6.97 7.45 -6.03
C PRO A 78 -6.82 6.08 -5.36
N ALA A 79 -6.15 5.11 -6.00
CA ALA A 79 -5.86 3.80 -5.41
C ALA A 79 -5.02 3.88 -4.14
N ILE A 80 -4.13 4.88 -4.04
CA ILE A 80 -3.30 5.10 -2.85
C ILE A 80 -4.17 5.50 -1.65
N ILE A 81 -5.12 6.42 -1.87
CA ILE A 81 -6.05 6.88 -0.84
C ILE A 81 -7.04 5.76 -0.48
N ALA A 82 -7.58 5.06 -1.47
CA ALA A 82 -8.48 3.93 -1.25
C ALA A 82 -7.80 2.81 -0.44
N GLY A 83 -6.53 2.51 -0.73
CA GLY A 83 -5.71 1.58 0.02
C GLY A 83 -5.59 1.98 1.49
N ARG A 84 -5.25 3.24 1.77
CA ARG A 84 -5.15 3.75 3.14
C ARG A 84 -6.47 3.64 3.92
N ILE A 85 -7.61 3.97 3.31
CA ILE A 85 -8.93 3.86 3.95
C ILE A 85 -9.23 2.40 4.30
N ARG A 86 -9.00 1.47 3.37
CA ARG A 86 -9.22 0.02 3.59
C ARG A 86 -8.38 -0.49 4.76
N PHE A 87 -7.12 -0.06 4.85
CA PHE A 87 -6.21 -0.40 5.94
C PHE A 87 -6.69 0.17 7.29
N GLU A 88 -6.93 1.49 7.38
CA GLU A 88 -7.33 2.14 8.64
C GLU A 88 -8.70 1.65 9.16
N GLN A 89 -9.61 1.22 8.27
CA GLN A 89 -10.92 0.66 8.64
C GLN A 89 -10.92 -0.87 8.74
N ASN A 90 -9.79 -1.53 8.50
CA ASN A 90 -9.64 -2.98 8.40
C ASN A 90 -10.75 -3.65 7.53
N ASN A 91 -11.14 -2.97 6.45
CA ASN A 91 -12.24 -3.39 5.58
C ASN A 91 -11.83 -3.35 4.11
N TYR A 92 -11.26 -4.46 3.66
CA TYR A 92 -10.75 -4.61 2.30
C TYR A 92 -11.85 -4.79 1.23
N ARG A 93 -13.13 -4.86 1.63
CA ARG A 93 -14.27 -4.88 0.70
C ARG A 93 -14.70 -3.49 0.26
N LEU A 94 -14.17 -2.43 0.89
CA LEU A 94 -14.44 -1.05 0.49
C LEU A 94 -13.68 -0.69 -0.77
N LEU A 95 -14.29 0.20 -1.58
CA LEU A 95 -13.63 0.88 -2.69
C LEU A 95 -12.95 -0.06 -3.70
N VAL A 96 -13.44 -1.30 -3.86
CA VAL A 96 -12.80 -2.36 -4.69
C VAL A 96 -12.57 -1.91 -6.14
N LYS A 97 -13.44 -1.08 -6.70
CA LYS A 97 -13.31 -0.54 -8.06
C LYS A 97 -12.22 0.54 -8.18
N HIS A 98 -11.72 1.06 -7.06
CA HIS A 98 -10.80 2.19 -7.00
C HIS A 98 -9.39 1.82 -6.57
N VAL A 99 -9.10 0.54 -6.34
CA VAL A 99 -7.75 0.04 -6.02
C VAL A 99 -7.01 -0.48 -7.25
N GLY A 100 -7.42 -0.07 -8.45
CA GLY A 100 -6.73 -0.45 -9.69
C GLY A 100 -6.81 -1.93 -10.04
N ASN A 101 -7.93 -2.60 -9.73
CA ASN A 101 -8.09 -4.02 -10.05
C ASN A 101 -7.87 -4.28 -11.55
N LYS A 102 -7.09 -5.32 -11.86
CA LYS A 102 -6.64 -5.72 -13.21
C LYS A 102 -5.84 -4.66 -13.99
N GLN A 103 -5.46 -3.54 -13.37
CA GLN A 103 -4.70 -2.48 -14.05
C GLN A 103 -3.21 -2.77 -14.15
N ILE A 104 -2.66 -3.67 -13.33
CA ILE A 104 -1.24 -4.04 -13.40
C ILE A 104 -0.98 -5.02 -14.55
N ARG A 105 -1.84 -6.03 -14.72
CA ARG A 105 -1.67 -7.11 -15.71
C ARG A 105 -1.54 -6.61 -17.15
N LYS A 106 -2.24 -5.54 -17.53
CA LYS A 106 -2.17 -4.94 -18.88
C LYS A 106 -0.79 -4.37 -19.26
N HIS A 107 0.12 -4.21 -18.30
CA HIS A 107 1.47 -3.70 -18.53
C HIS A 107 2.51 -4.81 -18.72
N PHE A 108 2.13 -6.08 -18.56
CA PHE A 108 3.01 -7.22 -18.81
C PHE A 108 2.72 -7.81 -20.18
N ALA A 109 3.77 -8.24 -20.89
CA ALA A 109 3.61 -8.91 -22.17
C ALA A 109 2.88 -10.25 -22.01
N ASP A 110 2.10 -10.64 -23.04
CA ASP A 110 1.32 -11.88 -23.04
C ASP A 110 2.19 -13.14 -22.89
N SER A 111 3.49 -13.05 -23.15
CA SER A 111 4.47 -14.13 -23.02
C SER A 111 4.73 -14.60 -21.57
N PHE A 112 4.16 -13.95 -20.56
CA PHE A 112 4.17 -14.42 -19.17
C PHE A 112 2.95 -15.29 -18.80
N ALA A 113 2.05 -15.57 -19.75
CA ALA A 113 0.97 -16.53 -19.55
C ALA A 113 1.54 -17.96 -19.68
N ALA A 114 2.06 -18.47 -18.56
CA ALA A 114 2.33 -19.87 -18.22
C ALA A 114 2.53 -20.85 -19.38
N GLU A 115 3.77 -21.32 -19.57
CA GLU A 115 3.99 -22.71 -19.93
C GLU A 115 3.34 -23.57 -18.82
N THR A 116 2.16 -24.11 -19.10
CA THR A 116 1.58 -25.21 -18.33
C THR A 116 2.45 -26.44 -18.54
N LEU A 117 3.21 -26.83 -17.51
CA LEU A 117 3.70 -28.20 -17.32
C LEU A 117 2.59 -29.06 -16.70
#